data_AF-A0A969U3F2-F1
#
_entry.id   AF-A0A969U3F2-F1
#
_cell.length_a   1.000
_cell.length_b   1.000
_cell.length_c   1.000
_cell.angle_alpha   90.00
_cell.angle_beta   90.00
_cell.angle_gamma   90.00
#
_symmetry.space_group_name_H-M   'P 1'
#
loop_
_entity.id
_entity.type
_entity.pdbx_description
1 polymer ?
#
loop_
_entity_poly.entity_id
_entity_poly.type
_entity_poly.pdbx_seq_one_letter_code
_entity_poly.pdbx_strand_id
1 'polypeptide(L)'
;MGKGLWWQDLYTTFCNNPCSQTTHWVGTVHRLADNIRMPWTALAEAEIDRAVIFAPDPFVIYCRSAPTRGWVFVRPNNDPELHNDLLWVNHLTLERDRQLMDRFADRPAYVMVWDRDCRVVYLPLDQLQPGTIPDAKLPHFEDLDR
;
A
#
# COMPACT_ATOMS: atom_id res chain seq x y z
N MET A 1 48.80 35.47 -16.76
CA MET A 1 47.67 35.03 -17.61
C MET A 1 47.89 33.58 -17.96
N GLY A 2 46.93 32.71 -17.64
CA GLY A 2 46.96 31.28 -17.96
C GLY A 2 45.77 30.60 -17.30
N LYS A 3 44.67 30.50 -18.04
CA LYS A 3 43.37 29.96 -17.62
C LYS A 3 43.40 28.42 -17.60
N GLY A 4 42.56 27.82 -16.76
CA GLY A 4 41.90 26.55 -17.10
C GLY A 4 41.96 25.47 -16.01
N LEU A 5 41.02 25.54 -15.05
CA LEU A 5 40.58 24.38 -14.28
C LEU A 5 40.05 23.31 -15.25
N TRP A 6 40.52 22.06 -15.10
CA TRP A 6 39.85 20.89 -15.65
C TRP A 6 39.62 19.88 -14.53
N TRP A 7 38.36 19.79 -14.12
CA TRP A 7 37.77 18.92 -13.10
C TRP A 7 37.59 17.46 -13.59
N GLN A 8 38.61 16.84 -14.20
CA GLN A 8 38.43 15.51 -14.82
C GLN A 8 39.22 14.35 -14.18
N ASP A 9 40.17 14.61 -13.28
CA ASP A 9 41.05 13.56 -12.76
C ASP A 9 40.68 12.99 -11.37
N LEU A 10 39.45 13.20 -10.89
CA LEU A 10 38.98 12.60 -9.63
C LEU A 10 37.87 11.56 -9.78
N TYR A 11 37.54 11.13 -11.01
CA TYR A 11 36.46 10.15 -11.24
C TYR A 11 36.91 8.70 -11.50
N THR A 12 38.22 8.42 -11.56
CA THR A 12 38.68 7.14 -12.13
C THR A 12 39.63 6.35 -11.23
N THR A 13 39.49 6.43 -9.90
CA THR A 13 40.28 5.57 -8.99
C THR A 13 39.53 5.18 -7.72
N PHE A 14 38.26 4.76 -7.83
CA PHE A 14 37.55 4.09 -6.73
C PHE A 14 36.50 3.11 -7.27
N CYS A 15 36.91 2.04 -7.94
CA CYS A 15 36.03 0.90 -8.25
C CYS A 15 36.84 -0.38 -8.53
N ASN A 16 37.48 -0.94 -7.50
CA ASN A 16 37.91 -2.34 -7.49
C ASN A 16 37.12 -3.11 -6.43
N ASN A 17 35.81 -3.26 -6.67
CA ASN A 17 34.78 -4.05 -5.95
C ASN A 17 34.55 -3.78 -4.44
N PRO A 18 33.28 -3.72 -3.97
CA PRO A 18 32.09 -4.38 -4.53
C PRO A 18 31.02 -3.38 -5.02
N CYS A 19 30.89 -3.22 -6.34
CA CYS A 19 29.77 -2.50 -6.98
C CYS A 19 28.57 -3.41 -7.24
N SER A 20 28.32 -4.41 -6.39
CA SER A 20 27.12 -5.27 -6.47
C SER A 20 26.02 -4.86 -5.48
N GLN A 21 26.28 -3.95 -4.53
CA GLN A 21 25.24 -3.55 -3.58
C GLN A 21 24.37 -2.39 -4.08
N THR A 22 24.95 -1.41 -4.78
CA THR A 22 24.26 -0.21 -5.24
C THR A 22 23.10 -0.50 -6.21
N THR A 23 23.27 -1.46 -7.13
CA THR A 23 22.21 -1.87 -8.08
C THR A 23 21.03 -2.54 -7.38
N HIS A 24 21.28 -3.30 -6.31
CA HIS A 24 20.24 -3.99 -5.55
C HIS A 24 19.42 -3.01 -4.69
N TRP A 25 20.06 -1.97 -4.15
CA TRP A 25 19.39 -0.93 -3.36
C TRP A 25 18.42 -0.11 -4.22
N VAL A 26 18.86 0.39 -5.37
CA VAL A 26 17.99 1.16 -6.29
C VAL A 26 16.82 0.29 -6.75
N GLY A 27 17.06 -0.97 -7.10
CA GLY A 27 16.00 -1.90 -7.49
C GLY A 27 15.03 -2.26 -6.35
N THR A 28 15.44 -2.15 -5.08
CA THR A 28 14.57 -2.39 -3.92
C THR A 28 13.71 -1.18 -3.63
N VAL A 29 14.31 0.02 -3.61
CA VAL A 29 13.56 1.28 -3.41
C VAL A 29 12.53 1.49 -4.51
N HIS A 30 12.88 1.20 -5.77
CA HIS A 30 11.93 1.28 -6.88
C HIS A 30 10.73 0.36 -6.68
N ARG A 31 10.97 -0.91 -6.33
CA ARG A 31 9.89 -1.87 -6.03
C ARG A 31 9.04 -1.47 -4.84
N LEU A 32 9.63 -0.83 -3.83
CA LEU A 32 8.87 -0.27 -2.71
C LEU A 32 7.97 0.88 -3.15
N ALA A 33 8.51 1.79 -3.97
CA ALA A 33 7.74 2.88 -4.53
C ALA A 33 6.58 2.37 -5.38
N ASP A 34 6.79 1.32 -6.19
CA ASP A 34 5.73 0.68 -6.96
C ASP A 34 4.65 0.12 -6.05
N ASN A 35 5.03 -0.66 -5.02
CA ASN A 35 4.08 -1.24 -4.07
C ASN A 35 3.23 -0.17 -3.34
N ILE A 36 3.85 0.94 -2.94
CA ILE A 36 3.16 2.06 -2.28
C ILE A 36 2.18 2.73 -3.25
N ARG A 37 2.54 2.84 -4.53
CA ARG A 37 1.72 3.49 -5.56
C ARG A 37 0.58 2.60 -6.08
N MET A 38 0.71 1.28 -6.00
CA MET A 38 -0.24 0.32 -6.58
C MET A 38 -1.70 0.61 -6.22
N PRO A 39 -2.10 0.81 -4.94
CA PRO A 39 -3.50 1.10 -4.62
C PRO A 39 -4.04 2.38 -5.23
N TRP A 40 -3.22 3.42 -5.33
CA TRP A 40 -3.59 4.69 -5.96
C TRP A 40 -3.77 4.55 -7.46
N THR A 41 -2.85 3.84 -8.12
CA THR A 41 -2.97 3.53 -9.54
C THR A 41 -4.27 2.75 -9.80
N ALA A 42 -4.57 1.75 -8.97
CA ALA A 42 -5.80 0.96 -9.11
C ALA A 42 -7.08 1.78 -8.86
N LEU A 43 -7.07 2.77 -7.94
CA LEU A 43 -8.21 3.67 -7.74
C LEU A 43 -8.45 4.53 -8.98
N ALA A 44 -7.37 5.10 -9.53
CA ALA A 44 -7.44 5.92 -10.73
C ALA A 44 -7.92 5.12 -11.95
N GLU A 45 -7.42 3.90 -12.14
CA GLU A 45 -7.84 2.99 -13.20
C GLU A 45 -9.31 2.55 -13.07
N ALA A 46 -9.79 2.40 -11.83
CA ALA A 46 -11.18 2.06 -11.54
C ALA A 46 -12.12 3.28 -11.53
N GLU A 47 -11.59 4.49 -11.78
CA GLU A 47 -12.34 5.76 -11.70
C GLU A 47 -13.08 5.93 -10.36
N ILE A 48 -12.49 5.42 -9.27
CA ILE A 48 -13.05 5.52 -7.93
C ILE A 48 -12.58 6.84 -7.31
N ASP A 49 -13.51 7.77 -7.23
CA ASP A 49 -13.41 8.98 -6.42
C ASP A 49 -14.43 8.97 -5.28
N ARG A 50 -14.24 9.84 -4.29
CA ARG A 50 -15.13 10.07 -3.14
C ARG A 50 -15.72 8.79 -2.51
N ALA A 51 -14.90 7.93 -1.93
CA ALA A 51 -15.30 6.60 -1.45
C ALA A 51 -14.77 6.25 -0.05
N VAL A 52 -15.34 5.21 0.56
CA VAL A 52 -14.79 4.52 1.74
C VAL A 52 -14.11 3.23 1.28
N ILE A 53 -12.82 3.11 1.59
CA ILE A 53 -11.97 2.00 1.19
C ILE A 53 -11.62 1.16 2.43
N PHE A 54 -12.13 -0.07 2.48
CA PHE A 54 -11.82 -1.06 3.50
C PHE A 54 -10.57 -1.84 3.09
N ALA A 55 -9.47 -1.56 3.79
CA ALA A 55 -8.17 -2.17 3.57
C ALA A 55 -7.95 -3.32 4.57
N PRO A 56 -7.56 -4.53 4.12
CA PRO A 56 -7.15 -5.60 5.00
C PRO A 56 -5.90 -5.21 5.79
N ASP A 57 -5.76 -5.69 7.03
CA ASP A 57 -4.57 -5.48 7.84
C ASP A 57 -4.07 -6.83 8.40
N PRO A 58 -2.84 -7.28 8.08
CA PRO A 58 -1.86 -6.64 7.20
C PRO A 58 -2.16 -6.88 5.71
N PHE A 59 -2.10 -5.83 4.89
CA PHE A 59 -2.18 -5.96 3.43
C PHE A 59 -0.80 -6.31 2.84
N VAL A 60 -0.48 -7.60 2.78
CA VAL A 60 0.79 -8.12 2.25
C VAL A 60 0.58 -8.71 0.86
N ILE A 61 1.48 -8.42 -0.09
CA ILE A 61 1.47 -9.06 -1.41
C ILE A 61 1.77 -10.57 -1.24
N TYR A 62 0.76 -11.41 -1.41
CA TYR A 62 0.91 -12.87 -1.29
C TYR A 62 1.56 -13.53 -2.51
N CYS A 63 1.48 -12.89 -3.66
CA CYS A 63 1.89 -13.48 -4.92
C CYS A 63 3.40 -13.56 -5.17
N ARG A 64 4.18 -12.67 -4.58
CA ARG A 64 5.62 -12.56 -4.89
C ARG A 64 6.40 -12.94 -3.65
N SER A 65 7.12 -14.06 -3.72
CA SER A 65 8.07 -14.43 -2.68
C SER A 65 9.33 -13.54 -2.77
N ALA A 66 9.57 -12.76 -1.72
CA ALA A 66 10.78 -11.98 -1.37
C ALA A 66 10.97 -10.56 -1.98
N PRO A 67 11.62 -9.62 -1.23
CA PRO A 67 12.05 -9.64 0.18
C PRO A 67 11.21 -8.72 1.10
N THR A 68 10.02 -8.26 0.69
CA THR A 68 9.24 -7.29 1.46
C THR A 68 8.33 -7.92 2.52
N ARG A 69 8.79 -8.97 3.21
CA ARG A 69 8.04 -9.64 4.30
C ARG A 69 7.72 -8.70 5.49
N GLY A 70 8.23 -7.48 5.50
CA GLY A 70 8.04 -6.50 6.57
C GLY A 70 7.40 -5.18 6.16
N TRP A 71 6.96 -5.01 4.90
CA TRP A 71 6.32 -3.75 4.50
C TRP A 71 4.80 -3.93 4.55
N VAL A 72 4.27 -3.56 5.71
CA VAL A 72 2.84 -3.31 5.90
C VAL A 72 2.48 -2.12 5.01
N PHE A 73 1.48 -2.29 4.15
CA PHE A 73 0.95 -1.18 3.36
C PHE A 73 0.58 -0.02 4.31
N VAL A 74 1.26 1.12 4.16
CA VAL A 74 0.92 2.33 4.92
C VAL A 74 -0.20 3.02 4.16
N ARG A 75 -1.44 2.70 4.51
CA ARG A 75 -2.58 3.53 4.12
C ARG A 75 -2.41 4.93 4.72
N PRO A 76 -2.86 5.99 4.03
CA PRO A 76 -2.85 7.34 4.60
C PRO A 76 -3.66 7.40 5.88
N ASN A 77 -3.23 8.28 6.79
CA ASN A 77 -4.10 8.70 7.87
C ASN A 77 -5.20 9.58 7.29
N ASN A 78 -6.46 9.30 7.65
CA ASN A 78 -7.55 10.19 7.34
C ASN A 78 -7.37 11.50 8.11
N ASP A 79 -7.88 12.58 7.52
CA ASP A 79 -8.09 13.85 8.20
C ASP A 79 -8.96 13.62 9.45
N PRO A 80 -8.68 14.27 10.60
CA PRO A 80 -9.47 14.09 11.82
C PRO A 80 -10.95 14.43 11.67
N GLU A 81 -11.29 15.35 10.76
CA GLU A 81 -12.67 15.73 10.44
C GLU A 81 -13.24 14.94 9.24
N LEU A 82 -12.47 13.99 8.70
CA LEU A 82 -12.87 13.04 7.66
C LEU A 82 -13.31 13.71 6.35
N HIS A 83 -12.71 14.86 6.04
CA HIS A 83 -12.97 15.62 4.81
C HIS A 83 -12.30 15.03 3.56
N ASN A 84 -11.50 13.96 3.67
CA ASN A 84 -10.86 13.35 2.51
C ASN A 84 -11.91 12.85 1.52
N ASP A 85 -11.63 12.96 0.22
CA ASP A 85 -12.44 12.29 -0.79
C ASP A 85 -12.36 10.76 -0.60
N LEU A 86 -11.17 10.24 -0.31
CA LEU A 86 -10.97 8.82 -0.05
C LEU A 86 -10.71 8.61 1.45
N LEU A 87 -11.62 7.88 2.09
CA LEU A 87 -11.48 7.47 3.48
C LEU A 87 -10.95 6.05 3.56
N TRP A 88 -9.83 5.86 4.24
CA TRP A 88 -9.19 4.55 4.41
C TRP A 88 -9.56 3.97 5.77
N VAL A 89 -10.15 2.78 5.77
CA VAL A 89 -10.66 2.10 6.97
C VAL A 89 -10.11 0.69 7.03
N ASN A 90 -9.98 0.12 8.24
CA ASN A 90 -9.57 -1.27 8.37
C ASN A 90 -10.77 -2.13 8.05
N HIS A 91 -10.61 -3.06 7.12
CA HIS A 91 -11.54 -4.16 6.97
C HIS A 91 -11.53 -4.96 8.28
N LEU A 92 -12.70 -5.19 8.89
CA LEU A 92 -12.82 -6.06 10.07
C LEU A 92 -13.57 -7.33 9.72
N THR A 93 -14.84 -7.17 9.37
CA THR A 93 -15.72 -8.18 8.78
C THR A 93 -16.68 -7.44 7.84
N LEU A 94 -17.25 -8.12 6.86
CA LEU A 94 -18.18 -7.48 5.93
C LEU A 94 -19.44 -6.92 6.65
N GLU A 95 -19.88 -7.54 7.74
CA GLU A 95 -20.99 -7.04 8.55
C GLU A 95 -20.62 -5.72 9.27
N ARG A 96 -19.43 -5.66 9.87
CA ARG A 96 -18.96 -4.45 10.56
C ARG A 96 -18.70 -3.31 9.59
N ASP A 97 -18.15 -3.63 8.42
CA ASP A 97 -17.91 -2.67 7.36
C ASP A 97 -19.24 -2.06 6.89
N ARG A 98 -20.28 -2.88 6.69
CA ARG A 98 -21.62 -2.40 6.34
C ARG A 98 -22.23 -1.52 7.43
N GLN A 99 -22.11 -1.92 8.69
CA GLN A 99 -22.59 -1.10 9.82
C GLN A 99 -21.89 0.26 9.87
N LEU A 100 -20.61 0.33 9.51
CA LEU A 100 -19.90 1.60 9.44
C LEU A 100 -20.48 2.51 8.35
N MET A 101 -20.94 1.96 7.24
CA MET A 101 -21.50 2.73 6.14
C MET A 101 -22.80 3.46 6.50
N ASP A 102 -23.49 3.09 7.58
CA ASP A 102 -24.61 3.89 8.12
C ASP A 102 -24.18 5.33 8.47
N ARG A 103 -22.88 5.56 8.75
CA ARG A 103 -22.30 6.88 9.05
C ARG A 103 -21.81 7.63 7.81
N PHE A 104 -21.61 6.94 6.69
CA PHE A 104 -21.04 7.48 5.45
C PHE A 104 -21.94 7.14 4.25
N ALA A 105 -23.26 7.24 4.44
CA ALA A 105 -24.26 6.81 3.46
C ALA A 105 -24.21 7.58 2.13
N ASP A 106 -23.53 8.72 2.08
CA ASP A 106 -23.31 9.52 0.86
C ASP A 106 -22.14 9.02 0.01
N ARG A 107 -21.43 7.98 0.44
CA ARG A 107 -20.23 7.46 -0.22
C ARG A 107 -20.39 5.99 -0.62
N PRO A 108 -19.95 5.58 -1.81
CA PRO A 108 -19.78 4.16 -2.13
C PRO A 108 -18.67 3.54 -1.28
N ALA A 109 -18.78 2.24 -1.04
CA ALA A 109 -17.85 1.47 -0.24
C ALA A 109 -17.21 0.35 -1.05
N TYR A 110 -15.90 0.18 -0.90
CA TYR A 110 -15.14 -0.86 -1.58
C TYR A 110 -14.21 -1.58 -0.61
N VAL A 111 -14.05 -2.88 -0.81
CA VAL A 111 -13.01 -3.67 -0.13
C VAL A 111 -11.83 -3.83 -1.07
N MET A 112 -10.65 -3.44 -0.60
CA MET A 112 -9.38 -3.57 -1.34
C MET A 112 -8.85 -4.99 -1.21
N VAL A 113 -8.55 -5.65 -2.33
CA VAL A 113 -8.04 -7.03 -2.34
C VAL A 113 -6.94 -7.22 -3.38
N TRP A 114 -6.21 -8.33 -3.27
CA TRP A 114 -5.32 -8.81 -4.32
C TRP A 114 -6.10 -9.74 -5.25
N ASP A 115 -6.01 -9.53 -6.56
CA ASP A 115 -6.47 -10.51 -7.53
C ASP A 115 -5.43 -11.64 -7.75
N ARG A 116 -5.75 -12.57 -8.64
CA ARG A 116 -4.87 -13.71 -8.98
C ARG A 116 -3.61 -13.29 -9.74
N ASP A 117 -3.64 -12.14 -10.40
CA ASP A 117 -2.53 -11.55 -11.15
C ASP A 117 -1.74 -10.55 -10.30
N CYS A 118 -2.03 -10.49 -9.00
CA CYS A 118 -1.28 -9.74 -8.00
C CYS A 118 -1.41 -8.23 -8.21
N ARG A 119 -2.58 -7.84 -8.68
CA ARG A 119 -3.01 -6.46 -8.82
C ARG A 119 -3.95 -6.13 -7.67
N VAL A 120 -3.92 -4.86 -7.29
CA VAL A 120 -4.89 -4.32 -6.34
C VAL A 120 -6.19 -4.10 -7.10
N VAL A 121 -7.28 -4.64 -6.57
CA VAL A 121 -8.63 -4.41 -7.10
C VAL A 121 -9.57 -4.01 -5.97
N TYR A 122 -10.62 -3.29 -6.34
CA TYR A 122 -11.62 -2.75 -5.40
C TYR A 122 -12.98 -3.39 -5.69
N LEU A 123 -13.47 -4.17 -4.74
CA LEU A 123 -14.75 -4.87 -4.86
C LEU A 123 -15.85 -4.07 -4.14
N PRO A 124 -16.97 -3.74 -4.80
CA PRO A 124 -18.09 -3.05 -4.14
C PRO A 124 -18.63 -3.82 -2.94
N LEU A 125 -18.72 -3.18 -1.78
CA LEU A 125 -19.09 -3.82 -0.52
C LEU A 125 -20.50 -4.44 -0.55
N ASP A 126 -21.41 -3.82 -1.28
CA ASP A 126 -22.80 -4.27 -1.47
C ASP A 126 -22.92 -5.55 -2.31
N GLN A 127 -21.90 -5.88 -3.11
CA GLN A 127 -21.85 -7.07 -3.96
C GLN A 127 -21.16 -8.26 -3.28
N LEU A 128 -20.51 -8.04 -2.15
CA LEU A 128 -19.78 -9.09 -1.42
C LEU A 128 -20.72 -9.89 -0.52
N GLN A 129 -20.44 -11.18 -0.35
CA GLN A 129 -21.14 -12.05 0.61
C GLN A 129 -20.23 -12.36 1.81
N PRO A 130 -20.79 -12.55 3.02
CA PRO A 130 -20.02 -12.99 4.18
C PRO A 130 -19.08 -14.16 3.85
N GLY A 131 -17.82 -14.07 4.28
CA GLY A 131 -16.79 -15.08 4.02
C GLY A 131 -16.13 -15.04 2.63
N THR A 132 -16.52 -14.10 1.75
CA THR A 132 -15.84 -13.90 0.46
C THR A 132 -14.43 -13.35 0.67
N ILE A 133 -14.29 -12.42 1.62
CA ILE A 133 -13.02 -11.82 2.04
C ILE A 133 -12.70 -12.33 3.45
N PRO A 134 -11.44 -12.71 3.75
CA PRO A 134 -11.06 -13.11 5.10
C PRO A 134 -11.18 -11.95 6.09
N ASP A 135 -11.79 -12.23 7.24
CA ASP A 135 -11.88 -11.28 8.36
C ASP A 135 -10.49 -10.90 8.89
N ALA A 136 -10.40 -9.71 9.48
CA ALA A 136 -9.18 -9.26 10.14
C ALA A 136 -8.84 -10.15 11.34
N LYS A 137 -7.56 -10.51 11.45
CA LYS A 137 -7.00 -11.13 12.64
C LYS A 137 -6.67 -10.02 13.64
N LEU A 138 -7.67 -9.63 14.44
CA LEU A 138 -7.43 -8.71 15.54
C LEU A 138 -6.51 -9.39 16.57
N PRO A 139 -5.46 -8.72 17.07
CA PRO A 139 -4.73 -9.22 18.21
C PRO A 139 -5.72 -9.37 19.37
N HIS A 140 -5.71 -10.52 20.06
CA HIS A 140 -6.45 -10.63 21.30
C HIS A 140 -5.82 -9.63 22.28
N PHE A 141 -6.64 -8.75 22.89
CA PHE A 141 -6.12 -7.75 23.83
C PHE A 141 -5.33 -8.38 24.98
N GLU A 142 -5.63 -9.63 25.31
CA GLU A 142 -4.90 -10.47 26.29
C GLU A 142 -3.43 -10.73 25.92
N ASP A 143 -3.05 -10.56 24.65
CA ASP A 143 -1.68 -10.73 24.16
C ASP A 143 -0.84 -9.44 24.21
N LEU A 144 -1.46 -8.28 24.49
CA LEU A 144 -0.79 -6.97 24.51
C LEU A 144 -0.27 -6.55 25.90
N ASP A 145 -0.66 -7.27 26.96
CA ASP A 145 -0.25 -7.02 28.35
C ASP A 145 0.99 -7.83 28.78
N ARG A 146 1.82 -8.31 27.83
CA ARG A 146 3.05 -9.08 28.11
C ARG A 146 4.33 -8.36 27.72
#